data_AF-A0A9E6JS17-F1
#
_entry.id   AF-A0A9E6JS17-F1
#
_cell.length_a   1.000
_cell.length_b   1.000
_cell.length_c   1.000
_cell.angle_alpha   90.00
_cell.angle_beta   90.00
_cell.angle_gamma   90.00
#
_symmetry.space_group_name_H-M   'P 1'
#
loop_
_entity.id
_entity.type
_entity.pdbx_description
1 polymer ?
#
loop_
_entity_poly.entity_id
_entity_poly.type
_entity_poly.pdbx_seq_one_letter_code
_entity_poly.pdbx_strand_id
1 'polypeptide(L)' 'EVCHSINHRTYFISDKNDLKRSWFKDVKSVGVCGATSTPMWLMEEVASEIRSY' A
#
# COMPACT_ATOMS: atom_id res chain seq x y z
N GLU A 1 6.07 0.34 11.65
CA GLU A 1 6.84 1.47 12.21
C GLU A 1 8.09 1.80 11.42
N VAL A 2 8.99 0.86 11.13
CA VAL A 2 10.24 1.10 10.38
C VAL A 2 10.03 1.78 9.01
N CYS A 3 9.07 1.32 8.20
CA CYS A 3 8.79 1.96 6.91
C CYS A 3 8.29 3.42 7.07
N HIS A 4 7.52 3.70 8.12
CA HIS A 4 6.96 5.02 8.37
C HIS A 4 8.02 6.02 8.85
N SER A 5 9.02 5.57 9.62
CA SER A 5 10.14 6.44 10.04
C SER A 5 11.06 6.83 8.87
N ILE A 6 11.12 6.01 7.82
CA ILE A 6 11.90 6.28 6.60
C ILE A 6 11.06 7.10 5.59
N ASN A 7 9.79 6.75 5.41
CA ASN A 7 8.87 7.41 4.50
C ASN A 7 7.55 7.72 5.20
N HIS A 8 7.33 8.99 5.51
CA HIS A 8 6.11 9.49 6.17
C HIS A 8 4.82 9.22 5.36
N ARG A 9 4.92 8.99 4.04
CA ARG A 9 3.81 8.53 3.19
C ARG A 9 3.66 7.00 3.21
N THR A 10 3.84 6.40 4.38
CA THR A 10 3.58 4.97 4.63
C THR A 10 2.28 4.85 5.41
N TYR A 11 1.35 4.06 4.89
CA TYR A 11 0.03 3.83 5.48
C TYR A 11 -0.13 2.35 5.82
N PHE A 12 -0.70 2.08 6.99
CA PHE A 12 -1.13 0.74 7.36
C PHE A 12 -2.56 0.53 6.87
N ILE A 13 -2.80 -0.57 6.17
CA ILE A 13 -4.10 -0.96 5.61
C ILE A 13 -4.33 -2.45 5.88
N SER A 14 -5.59 -2.86 5.95
CA SER A 14 -5.98 -4.26 6.08
C SER A 14 -6.33 -4.88 4.73
N ASP A 15 -6.97 -4.11 3.85
CA ASP A 15 -7.38 -4.54 2.52
C ASP A 15 -7.47 -3.35 1.54
N LYS A 16 -7.88 -3.63 0.29
CA LYS A 16 -7.95 -2.64 -0.79
C LYS A 16 -8.93 -1.48 -0.50
N ASN A 17 -9.96 -1.68 0.33
CA ASN A 17 -10.97 -0.66 0.61
C ASN A 17 -10.43 0.45 1.54
N ASP A 18 -9.34 0.20 2.26
CA ASP A 18 -8.66 1.20 3.08
C ASP A 18 -7.84 2.18 2.23
N LEU A 19 -7.63 1.89 0.94
CA LEU A 19 -6.86 2.73 0.03
C LEU A 19 -7.58 4.05 -0.24
N LYS A 20 -6.85 5.16 -0.14
CA LYS A 20 -7.36 6.50 -0.47
C LYS A 20 -6.68 7.03 -1.72
N ARG A 21 -7.46 7.38 -2.75
CA ARG A 21 -6.95 7.97 -4.01
C ARG A 21 -6.04 9.18 -3.79
N SER A 22 -6.29 9.97 -2.75
CA SER A 22 -5.46 11.12 -2.38
C SER A 22 -4.02 10.75 -2.01
N TRP A 23 -3.76 9.51 -1.56
CA TRP A 23 -2.41 9.03 -1.23
C TRP A 23 -1.53 8.84 -2.47
N PHE A 24 -2.12 8.75 -3.65
CA PHE A 24 -1.41 8.50 -4.91
C PHE A 24 -1.19 9.77 -5.73
N LYS A 25 -1.67 10.92 -5.23
CA LYS A 25 -1.43 12.21 -5.88
C LYS A 25 0.06 12.55 -5.87
N ASP A 26 0.57 12.95 -7.04
CA ASP A 26 1.95 13.36 -7.28
C ASP A 26 3.00 12.29 -6.90
N VAL A 27 2.64 10.99 -7.04
CA VAL A 27 3.53 9.84 -6.78
C VAL A 27 3.93 9.18 -8.09
N LYS A 28 5.22 8.85 -8.25
CA LYS A 28 5.73 8.12 -9.42
C LYS A 28 5.85 6.61 -9.20
N SER A 29 5.98 6.17 -7.96
CA SER A 29 6.19 4.77 -7.59
C SER A 29 5.62 4.46 -6.22
N VAL A 30 5.02 3.29 -6.07
CA VAL A 30 4.45 2.80 -4.80
C VAL A 30 5.06 1.44 -4.48
N GLY A 31 5.42 1.24 -3.21
CA GLY A 31 5.82 -0.07 -2.68
C GLY A 31 4.69 -0.67 -1.85
N VAL A 32 4.47 -1.98 -1.98
CA VAL A 32 3.53 -2.75 -1.16
C VAL A 32 4.32 -3.79 -0.37
N CYS A 33 4.14 -3.84 0.95
CA CYS A 33 4.77 -4.81 1.82
C CYS A 33 3.75 -5.38 2.81
N GLY A 34 3.87 -6.67 3.14
CA GLY A 34 3.00 -7.37 4.10
C GLY A 34 3.76 -7.85 5.33
N ALA A 35 3.01 -8.21 6.38
CA ALA A 35 3.56 -8.92 7.53
C ALA A 35 3.77 -10.41 7.21
N THR A 36 4.45 -11.15 8.09
CA THR A 36 4.71 -12.60 7.91
C THR A 36 3.43 -13.42 7.68
N SER A 37 2.30 -12.99 8.24
CA SER A 37 1.00 -13.64 8.11
C SER A 37 0.13 -13.14 6.95
N THR A 38 0.61 -12.16 6.17
CA THR A 38 -0.15 -11.58 5.06
C THR A 38 0.02 -12.43 3.80
N PRO A 39 -1.06 -13.01 3.25
CA PRO A 39 -0.93 -13.86 2.07
C PRO A 39 -0.62 -13.05 0.80
N MET A 40 0.09 -13.67 -0.14
CA MET A 40 0.53 -13.03 -1.38
C MET A 40 -0.61 -12.48 -2.23
N TRP A 41 -1.71 -13.23 -2.34
CA TRP A 41 -2.89 -12.81 -3.13
C TRP A 41 -3.48 -11.48 -2.65
N LEU A 42 -3.43 -11.20 -1.34
CA LEU A 42 -3.95 -9.95 -0.78
C LEU A 42 -3.05 -8.77 -1.16
N MET A 43 -1.73 -8.98 -1.14
CA MET A 43 -0.77 -7.96 -1.60
C MET A 43 -0.91 -7.70 -3.10
N GLU A 44 -1.15 -8.74 -3.90
CA GLU A 44 -1.40 -8.62 -5.35
C GLU A 44 -2.72 -7.90 -5.65
N GLU A 45 -3.77 -8.17 -4.87
CA GLU A 45 -5.05 -7.48 -4.97
C GLU A 45 -4.89 -5.99 -4.68
N VAL A 46 -4.20 -5.63 -3.60
CA VAL A 46 -3.87 -4.24 -3.27
C VAL A 46 -3.04 -3.60 -4.38
N ALA A 47 -2.01 -4.28 -4.88
CA ALA A 47 -1.18 -3.75 -5.96
C ALA A 47 -1.98 -3.52 -7.25
N SER A 48 -2.94 -4.40 -7.55
CA SER A 48 -3.83 -4.29 -8.70
C SER A 48 -4.79 -3.11 -8.56
N GLU A 49 -5.36 -2.91 -7.38
CA GLU A 49 -6.21 -1.75 -7.09
C GLU A 49 -5.42 -0.44 -7.24
N ILE A 50 -4.19 -0.38 -6.72
CA ILE A 50 -3.32 0.80 -6.86
C ILE A 50 -3.02 1.12 -8.33
N ARG A 51 -2.82 0.10 -9.17
CA ARG A 51 -2.58 0.30 -10.62
C ARG A 51 -3.79 0.83 -11.38
N SER A 52 -4.99 0.73 -10.80
CA SER A 52 -6.21 1.28 -11.39
C SER A 52 -6.42 2.78 -11.12
N TYR A 53 -5.58 3.37 -10.27
CA TYR A 53 -5.63 4.79 -9.88
C TYR A 53 -4.75 5.65 -10.78
#